data_AF-A0A3L6RJU3-F1
#
_entry.id   AF-A0A3L6RJU3-F1
#
_cell.length_a   1.000
_cell.length_b   1.000
_cell.length_c   1.000
_cell.angle_alpha   90.00
_cell.angle_beta   90.00
_cell.angle_gamma   90.00
#
_symmetry.space_group_name_H-M   'P 1'
#
loop_
_entity.id
_entity.type
_entity.pdbx_description
1 polymer ?
#
loop_
_entity_poly.entity_id
_entity_poly.type
_entity_poly.pdbx_seq_one_letter_code
_entity_poly.pdbx_strand_id
1 'polypeptide(L)'
;MAPAASSSSLRMAIQQLALTQRLTIEPYSWYKCMGAGKPIKSGKFTLGGHPWTLVFYPGGYYPNSPYVTVFLRLENNLVMEQLRLVADFTLVDGGADAHSRRMHHTFRKEGEISCGFAEFARQHDVEASGCLRGDRLVLECAVRLVEDGEELRAPAPPPSDLQRDLRRMLEGGAGADVTIVAGGRPFRAHRCVLAARSPLLRAQLCGPMRDGREVIELPDDVAPEVFAAVLRFIYGDALPAPGHGEEADDAPAAQRLLAAADLYALDGLSRACQDMLCRCVTPCTAADTYALADRLNMPRVKVAVVESLAVCADGMEAVKASAGFQELATEDAALAEEINPLKDGLNFAMSTKKFSPRRDI
;
A
#
# COMPACT_ATOMS: atom_id res chain seq x y z
N MET A 1 40.48 25.28 -10.76
CA MET A 1 40.40 24.06 -11.59
C MET A 1 41.37 23.03 -11.03
N ALA A 2 40.85 22.12 -10.20
CA ALA A 2 41.56 20.92 -9.80
C ALA A 2 40.93 19.75 -10.59
N PRO A 3 41.71 18.83 -11.17
CA PRO A 3 41.15 17.68 -11.86
C PRO A 3 40.66 16.68 -10.81
N ALA A 4 39.39 16.27 -10.92
CA ALA A 4 38.86 15.12 -10.22
C ALA A 4 39.59 13.86 -10.72
N ALA A 5 40.27 13.18 -9.81
CA ALA A 5 40.78 11.85 -10.04
C ALA A 5 39.66 10.81 -9.83
N SER A 6 39.68 9.80 -10.71
CA SER A 6 39.11 8.44 -10.63
C SER A 6 37.58 8.31 -10.47
N SER A 7 36.89 7.53 -11.28
CA SER A 7 37.11 6.09 -11.47
C SER A 7 36.57 5.61 -12.83
N SER A 8 37.44 5.63 -13.83
CA SER A 8 37.25 4.88 -15.08
C SER A 8 38.48 4.02 -15.30
N SER A 9 38.70 3.02 -14.45
CA SER A 9 39.65 1.93 -14.69
C SER A 9 39.46 0.82 -13.68
N LEU A 10 38.62 -0.16 -14.02
CA LEU A 10 39.02 -1.56 -14.18
C LEU A 10 37.77 -2.39 -14.45
N ARG A 11 37.70 -2.88 -15.68
CA ARG A 11 36.81 -3.93 -16.16
C ARG A 11 36.83 -5.11 -15.17
N MET A 12 35.88 -5.19 -14.24
CA MET A 12 35.70 -6.37 -13.40
C MET A 12 34.66 -7.28 -14.04
N ALA A 13 35.15 -8.45 -14.48
CA ALA A 13 34.45 -9.69 -14.80
C ALA A 13 33.11 -9.59 -15.53
N ILE A 14 32.99 -10.27 -16.67
CA ILE A 14 31.68 -10.67 -17.21
C ILE A 14 30.99 -11.47 -16.10
N GLN A 15 30.17 -10.82 -15.29
CA GLN A 15 29.34 -11.52 -14.31
C GLN A 15 28.33 -12.30 -15.13
N GLN A 16 28.42 -13.62 -15.08
CA GLN A 16 27.43 -14.45 -15.71
C GLN A 16 26.09 -14.17 -15.03
N LEU A 17 25.16 -13.58 -15.78
CA LEU A 17 23.82 -13.21 -15.32
C LEU A 17 22.79 -14.32 -15.59
N ALA A 18 23.15 -15.35 -16.36
CA ALA A 18 22.34 -16.54 -16.56
C ALA A 18 23.20 -17.80 -16.64
N LEU A 19 22.80 -18.87 -15.95
CA LEU A 19 23.48 -20.16 -15.96
C LEU A 19 22.44 -21.27 -15.91
N THR A 20 22.70 -22.37 -16.63
CA THR A 20 21.95 -23.62 -16.46
C THR A 20 22.82 -24.65 -15.75
N GLN A 21 22.40 -25.07 -14.56
CA GLN A 21 23.05 -26.12 -13.79
C GLN A 21 22.29 -27.44 -13.96
N ARG A 22 23.02 -28.53 -14.19
CA ARG A 22 22.46 -29.89 -14.22
C ARG A 22 22.92 -30.69 -13.01
N LEU A 23 22.00 -31.48 -12.46
CA LEU A 23 22.23 -32.47 -11.42
C LEU A 23 21.73 -33.83 -11.93
N THR A 24 22.65 -34.77 -12.09
CA THR A 24 22.30 -36.18 -12.38
C THR A 24 22.22 -36.94 -11.08
N ILE A 25 21.14 -37.71 -10.91
CA ILE A 25 20.82 -38.51 -9.73
C ILE A 25 20.78 -39.96 -10.18
N GLU A 26 21.78 -40.74 -9.77
CA GLU A 26 21.95 -42.12 -10.19
C GLU A 26 22.75 -42.87 -9.10
N PRO A 27 22.24 -43.97 -8.52
CA PRO A 27 20.90 -44.55 -8.71
C PRO A 27 19.82 -43.81 -7.89
N TYR A 28 18.76 -43.31 -8.54
CA TYR A 28 17.67 -42.55 -7.90
C TYR A 28 16.96 -43.35 -6.79
N SER A 29 16.69 -44.63 -7.04
CA SER A 29 16.02 -45.52 -6.10
C SER A 29 16.74 -45.61 -4.76
N TRP A 30 18.08 -45.65 -4.78
CA TRP A 30 18.91 -45.67 -3.57
C TRP A 30 18.73 -44.40 -2.74
N TYR A 31 18.76 -43.23 -3.41
CA TYR A 31 18.60 -41.95 -2.71
C TYR A 31 17.19 -41.76 -2.16
N LYS A 32 16.16 -42.28 -2.82
CA LYS A 32 14.78 -42.30 -2.31
C LYS A 32 14.67 -43.14 -1.04
N CYS A 33 15.30 -44.32 -0.99
CA CYS A 33 15.28 -45.21 0.17
C CYS A 33 15.93 -44.62 1.43
N MET A 34 16.75 -43.58 1.32
CA MET A 34 17.30 -42.89 2.50
C MET A 34 16.26 -42.09 3.30
N GLY A 35 15.06 -41.90 2.76
CA GLY A 35 13.95 -41.25 3.44
C GLY A 35 13.96 -39.72 3.38
N ALA A 36 12.94 -39.11 3.97
CA ALA A 36 12.72 -37.67 3.94
C ALA A 36 13.87 -36.88 4.60
N GLY A 37 14.12 -35.67 4.10
CA GLY A 37 15.13 -34.76 4.65
C GLY A 37 16.57 -35.08 4.28
N LYS A 38 16.82 -36.08 3.41
CA LYS A 38 18.14 -36.43 2.88
C LYS A 38 18.36 -35.82 1.49
N PRO A 39 19.13 -34.73 1.36
CA PRO A 39 19.36 -34.08 0.08
C PRO A 39 20.49 -34.70 -0.74
N ILE A 40 20.37 -34.53 -2.04
CA ILE A 40 21.45 -34.61 -3.03
C ILE A 40 21.80 -33.18 -3.42
N LYS A 41 23.09 -32.87 -3.50
CA LYS A 41 23.58 -31.54 -3.86
C LYS A 41 24.34 -31.58 -5.18
N SER A 42 24.19 -30.56 -6.00
CA SER A 42 25.10 -30.34 -7.14
C SER A 42 26.48 -29.92 -6.67
N GLY A 43 27.44 -29.92 -7.60
CA GLY A 43 28.65 -29.12 -7.44
C GLY A 43 28.30 -27.64 -7.25
N LYS A 44 29.19 -26.91 -6.57
CA LYS A 44 29.05 -25.45 -6.40
C LYS A 44 29.28 -24.75 -7.73
N PHE A 45 28.44 -23.79 -8.05
CA PHE A 45 28.57 -22.96 -9.25
C PHE A 45 28.41 -21.48 -8.90
N THR A 46 28.99 -20.61 -9.74
CA THR A 46 29.00 -19.17 -9.47
C THR A 46 28.10 -18.44 -10.46
N LEU A 47 27.20 -17.60 -9.95
CA LEU A 47 26.31 -16.75 -10.74
C LEU A 47 26.26 -15.35 -10.08
N GLY A 48 26.49 -14.29 -10.86
CA GLY A 48 26.60 -12.91 -10.34
C GLY A 48 27.66 -12.72 -9.26
N GLY A 49 28.74 -13.51 -9.29
CA GLY A 49 29.78 -13.48 -8.25
C GLY A 49 29.42 -14.19 -6.94
N HIS A 50 28.25 -14.82 -6.85
CA HIS A 50 27.82 -15.56 -5.66
C HIS A 50 27.88 -17.09 -5.87
N PRO A 51 28.30 -17.87 -4.87
CA PRO A 51 28.33 -19.33 -4.94
C PRO A 51 26.96 -19.95 -4.60
N TRP A 52 26.51 -20.85 -5.46
CA TRP A 52 25.21 -21.52 -5.39
C TRP A 52 25.35 -23.03 -5.42
N THR A 53 24.37 -23.71 -4.83
CA THR A 53 24.23 -25.16 -4.85
C THR A 53 22.77 -25.52 -5.14
N LEU A 54 22.54 -26.40 -6.11
CA LEU A 54 21.23 -27.01 -6.35
C LEU A 54 21.05 -28.20 -5.41
N VAL A 55 19.90 -28.26 -4.73
CA VAL A 55 19.59 -29.26 -3.70
C VAL A 55 18.30 -29.97 -4.07
N PHE A 56 18.32 -31.30 -4.11
CA PHE A 56 17.17 -32.13 -4.45
C PHE A 56 16.91 -33.19 -3.37
N TYR A 57 15.65 -33.41 -3.01
CA TYR A 57 15.25 -34.42 -2.03
C TYR A 57 14.30 -35.43 -2.69
N PRO A 58 14.80 -36.62 -3.06
CA PRO A 58 13.97 -37.67 -3.66
C PRO A 58 12.86 -38.17 -2.73
N GLY A 59 13.15 -38.30 -1.43
CA GLY A 59 12.18 -38.71 -0.40
C GLY A 59 11.34 -37.57 0.18
N GLY A 60 11.43 -36.36 -0.40
CA GLY A 60 10.77 -35.15 0.09
C GLY A 60 11.49 -34.47 1.26
N TYR A 61 11.10 -33.22 1.54
CA TYR A 61 11.67 -32.41 2.61
C TYR A 61 11.10 -32.74 4.00
N TYR A 62 9.78 -32.98 4.08
CA TYR A 62 9.08 -33.34 5.30
C TYR A 62 8.83 -34.85 5.41
N PRO A 63 8.78 -35.42 6.63
CA PRO A 63 8.38 -36.81 6.82
C PRO A 63 7.06 -37.13 6.12
N ASN A 64 6.98 -38.29 5.45
CA ASN A 64 5.81 -38.76 4.72
C ASN A 64 5.32 -37.85 3.58
N SER A 65 6.14 -36.90 3.10
CA SER A 65 5.80 -36.12 1.92
C SER A 65 5.77 -37.01 0.67
N PRO A 66 4.68 -37.01 -0.12
CA PRO A 66 4.61 -37.76 -1.38
C PRO A 66 5.31 -37.03 -2.54
N TYR A 67 5.95 -35.88 -2.28
CA TYR A 67 6.58 -35.04 -3.28
C TYR A 67 8.10 -35.20 -3.26
N VAL A 68 8.71 -35.05 -4.43
CA VAL A 68 10.13 -34.68 -4.53
C VAL A 68 10.26 -33.17 -4.29
N THR A 69 11.40 -32.76 -3.75
CA THR A 69 11.65 -31.34 -3.41
C THR A 69 12.89 -30.83 -4.12
N VAL A 70 12.86 -29.58 -4.57
CA VAL A 70 14.01 -28.90 -5.17
C VAL A 70 14.21 -27.52 -4.56
N PHE A 71 15.46 -27.17 -4.25
CA PHE A 71 15.86 -25.85 -3.79
C PHE A 71 17.16 -25.41 -4.46
N LEU A 72 17.23 -24.13 -4.82
CA LEU A 72 18.46 -23.42 -5.09
C LEU A 72 18.93 -22.75 -3.80
N ARG A 73 20.17 -23.06 -3.37
CA ARG A 73 20.76 -22.56 -2.13
C ARG A 73 21.93 -21.63 -2.42
N LEU A 74 21.94 -20.48 -1.75
CA LEU A 74 23.04 -19.54 -1.69
C LEU A 74 23.99 -19.95 -0.56
N GLU A 75 25.27 -20.21 -0.89
CA GLU A 75 26.25 -20.70 0.11
C GLU A 75 26.87 -19.57 0.94
N ASN A 76 26.94 -18.35 0.41
CA ASN A 76 27.46 -17.18 1.12
C ASN A 76 26.39 -16.10 1.25
N ASN A 77 26.03 -15.76 2.50
CA ASN A 77 25.10 -14.67 2.82
C ASN A 77 25.78 -13.28 2.82
N LEU A 78 26.84 -13.08 2.02
CA LEU A 78 27.57 -11.81 1.90
C LEU A 78 26.93 -10.91 0.85
N VAL A 79 25.62 -11.00 0.64
CA VAL A 79 24.94 -10.13 -0.31
C VAL A 79 24.90 -8.74 0.32
N MET A 80 25.72 -7.83 -0.20
CA MET A 80 25.77 -6.43 0.25
C MET A 80 24.51 -5.66 -0.19
N GLU A 81 23.82 -6.15 -1.23
CA GLU A 81 22.61 -5.58 -1.84
C GLU A 81 21.48 -6.64 -1.98
N GLN A 82 20.32 -6.29 -2.56
CA GLN A 82 19.26 -7.28 -2.85
C GLN A 82 19.59 -8.06 -4.12
N LEU A 83 19.54 -9.39 -4.07
CA LEU A 83 19.83 -10.26 -5.22
C LEU A 83 18.54 -10.91 -5.71
N ARG A 84 18.10 -10.54 -6.92
CA ARG A 84 16.88 -11.06 -7.53
C ARG A 84 17.18 -12.05 -8.63
N LEU A 85 16.38 -13.11 -8.69
CA LEU A 85 16.54 -14.14 -9.70
C LEU A 85 15.21 -14.74 -10.16
N VAL A 86 15.28 -15.33 -11.36
CA VAL A 86 14.30 -16.29 -11.89
C VAL A 86 14.99 -17.63 -11.98
N ALA A 87 14.36 -18.67 -11.45
CA ALA A 87 14.85 -20.05 -11.55
C ALA A 87 13.78 -20.94 -12.18
N ASP A 88 14.16 -21.63 -13.26
CA ASP A 88 13.39 -22.65 -13.94
C ASP A 88 13.95 -24.02 -13.57
N PHE A 89 13.18 -24.83 -12.85
CA PHE A 89 13.55 -26.20 -12.49
C PHE A 89 12.80 -27.17 -13.38
N THR A 90 13.53 -28.06 -14.05
CA THR A 90 12.98 -29.01 -15.01
C THR A 90 13.56 -30.39 -14.78
N LEU A 91 12.72 -31.40 -14.60
CA LEU A 91 13.13 -32.79 -14.75
C LEU A 91 13.18 -33.11 -16.24
N VAL A 92 14.38 -33.44 -16.72
CA VAL A 92 14.62 -33.65 -18.14
C VAL A 92 14.06 -35.02 -18.53
N ASP A 93 12.95 -35.00 -19.25
CA ASP A 93 12.50 -36.14 -20.05
C ASP A 93 13.29 -36.13 -21.38
N GLY A 94 13.48 -37.30 -21.98
CA GLY A 94 13.88 -37.40 -23.41
C GLY A 94 12.65 -37.66 -24.27
N GLY A 95 11.56 -36.97 -23.94
CA GLY A 95 10.19 -37.08 -24.41
C GLY A 95 9.42 -35.81 -23.97
N ALA A 96 8.17 -35.64 -24.40
CA ALA A 96 7.46 -34.35 -24.36
C ALA A 96 6.91 -33.92 -22.99
N ASP A 97 6.93 -34.79 -21.96
CA ASP A 97 6.31 -34.51 -20.65
C ASP A 97 7.35 -34.27 -19.55
N ALA A 98 7.99 -33.11 -19.61
CA ALA A 98 8.94 -32.66 -18.59
C ALA A 98 8.21 -31.95 -17.42
N HIS A 99 8.42 -32.41 -16.18
CA HIS A 99 7.98 -31.67 -15.00
C HIS A 99 8.82 -30.40 -14.86
N SER A 100 8.24 -29.24 -15.22
CA SER A 100 8.92 -27.94 -15.16
C SER A 100 8.15 -26.94 -14.29
N ARG A 101 8.87 -26.18 -13.44
CA ARG A 101 8.30 -25.08 -12.65
C ARG A 101 9.26 -23.89 -12.60
N ARG A 102 8.70 -22.71 -12.83
CA ARG A 102 9.37 -21.41 -12.71
C ARG A 102 9.09 -20.76 -11.37
N MET A 103 10.10 -20.12 -10.78
CA MET A 103 9.92 -19.22 -9.64
C MET A 103 10.70 -17.92 -9.77
N HIS A 104 10.24 -16.92 -9.03
CA HIS A 104 10.90 -15.64 -8.83
C HIS A 104 11.26 -15.52 -7.35
N HIS A 105 12.48 -15.10 -7.03
CA HIS A 105 12.90 -14.91 -5.64
C HIS A 105 13.84 -13.72 -5.46
N THR A 106 13.80 -13.14 -4.27
CA THR A 106 14.64 -12.00 -3.87
C THR A 106 15.36 -12.35 -2.57
N PHE A 107 16.67 -12.55 -2.65
CA PHE A 107 17.55 -12.70 -1.52
C PHE A 107 17.86 -11.31 -0.94
N ARG A 108 17.74 -11.16 0.38
CA ARG A 108 18.03 -9.92 1.11
C ARG A 108 19.12 -10.17 2.15
N LYS A 109 19.81 -9.09 2.55
CA LYS A 109 20.74 -9.12 3.69
C LYS A 109 20.00 -9.63 4.93
N GLU A 110 20.52 -10.69 5.57
CA GLU A 110 19.92 -11.39 6.71
C GLU A 110 18.62 -12.19 6.40
N GLY A 111 18.32 -12.44 5.12
CA GLY A 111 17.16 -13.24 4.69
C GLY A 111 17.43 -14.75 4.59
N GLU A 112 16.44 -15.46 4.03
CA GLU A 112 16.55 -16.88 3.69
C GLU A 112 17.69 -17.11 2.69
N ILE A 113 18.42 -18.23 2.84
CA ILE A 113 19.54 -18.61 1.98
C ILE A 113 19.17 -19.68 0.94
N SER A 114 17.89 -20.02 0.82
CA SER A 114 17.41 -21.01 -0.16
C SER A 114 16.03 -20.66 -0.69
N CYS A 115 15.79 -20.95 -1.97
CA CYS A 115 14.50 -20.74 -2.61
C CYS A 115 14.17 -21.93 -3.53
N GLY A 116 12.91 -22.36 -3.61
CA GLY A 116 12.53 -23.57 -4.34
C GLY A 116 11.11 -24.04 -4.05
N PHE A 117 10.86 -25.31 -4.35
CA PHE A 117 9.56 -25.95 -4.22
C PHE A 117 9.64 -27.19 -3.31
N ALA A 118 9.08 -27.08 -2.11
CA ALA A 118 8.91 -28.23 -1.21
C ALA A 118 8.06 -29.34 -1.84
N GLU A 119 7.05 -28.96 -2.63
CA GLU A 119 6.14 -29.86 -3.34
C GLU A 119 6.35 -29.75 -4.86
N PHE A 120 7.54 -30.10 -5.35
CA PHE A 120 7.89 -29.84 -6.76
C PHE A 120 7.08 -30.70 -7.73
N ALA A 121 7.13 -32.03 -7.56
CA ALA A 121 6.39 -33.03 -8.33
C ALA A 121 6.10 -34.25 -7.44
N ARG A 122 5.03 -35.01 -7.72
CA ARG A 122 4.75 -36.24 -6.96
C ARG A 122 5.76 -37.32 -7.33
N GLN A 123 6.25 -38.06 -6.33
CA GLN A 123 7.22 -39.14 -6.56
C GLN A 123 6.68 -40.19 -7.53
N HIS A 124 5.41 -40.57 -7.37
CA HIS A 124 4.71 -41.47 -8.28
C HIS A 124 4.72 -40.97 -9.72
N ASP A 125 4.46 -39.67 -9.93
CA ASP A 125 4.36 -39.10 -11.29
C ASP A 125 5.75 -39.03 -11.93
N VAL A 126 6.79 -38.69 -11.16
CA VAL A 126 8.18 -38.73 -11.63
C VAL A 126 8.57 -40.14 -12.05
N GLU A 127 8.19 -41.16 -11.27
CA GLU A 127 8.48 -42.58 -11.55
C GLU A 127 7.66 -43.16 -12.70
N ALA A 128 6.44 -42.67 -12.90
CA ALA A 128 5.57 -43.04 -14.01
C ALA A 128 5.91 -42.30 -15.31
N SER A 129 6.63 -41.18 -15.22
CA SER A 129 7.02 -40.35 -16.37
C SER A 129 8.25 -40.91 -17.11
N GLY A 130 8.53 -40.36 -18.30
CA GLY A 130 9.75 -40.64 -19.05
C GLY A 130 11.05 -40.09 -18.43
N CYS A 131 10.95 -39.34 -17.32
CA CYS A 131 12.09 -38.66 -16.69
C CYS A 131 13.07 -39.64 -16.00
N LEU A 132 12.58 -40.77 -15.48
CA LEU A 132 13.40 -41.78 -14.81
C LEU A 132 13.79 -42.88 -15.80
N ARG A 133 15.05 -42.89 -16.25
CA ARG A 133 15.54 -43.89 -17.21
C ARG A 133 16.72 -44.66 -16.69
N GLY A 134 16.60 -45.98 -16.59
CA GLY A 134 17.67 -46.82 -16.06
C GLY A 134 18.10 -46.40 -14.65
N ASP A 135 17.13 -46.01 -13.80
CA ASP A 135 17.35 -45.47 -12.45
C ASP A 135 18.18 -44.16 -12.39
N ARG A 136 18.25 -43.46 -13.52
CA ARG A 136 18.89 -42.15 -13.64
C ARG A 136 17.82 -41.08 -13.84
N LEU A 137 17.87 -40.06 -12.98
CA LEU A 137 17.04 -38.87 -13.06
C LEU A 137 17.92 -37.64 -13.28
N VAL A 138 17.55 -36.74 -14.19
CA VAL A 138 18.31 -35.51 -14.47
C VAL A 138 17.46 -34.30 -14.16
N LEU A 139 17.92 -33.49 -13.20
CA LEU A 139 17.34 -32.20 -12.86
C LEU A 139 18.17 -31.09 -13.50
N GLU A 140 17.51 -30.23 -14.25
CA GLU A 140 18.07 -29.02 -14.81
C GLU A 140 17.51 -27.80 -14.07
N CYS A 141 18.35 -26.84 -13.75
CA CYS A 141 17.99 -25.57 -13.13
C CYS A 141 18.59 -24.43 -13.95
N ALA A 142 17.77 -23.74 -14.72
CA ALA A 142 18.17 -22.52 -15.41
C ALA A 142 17.90 -21.31 -14.50
N VAL A 143 18.96 -20.61 -14.11
CA VAL A 143 18.91 -19.48 -13.18
C VAL A 143 19.34 -18.22 -13.92
N ARG A 144 18.57 -17.15 -13.79
CA ARG A 144 18.88 -15.82 -14.34
C ARG A 144 18.76 -14.77 -13.25
N LEU A 145 19.80 -13.95 -13.09
CA LEU A 145 19.77 -12.76 -12.24
C LEU A 145 19.01 -11.64 -12.93
N VAL A 146 18.24 -10.90 -12.16
CA VAL A 146 17.41 -9.80 -12.63
C VAL A 146 17.94 -8.51 -12.02
N GLU A 147 18.50 -7.63 -12.85
CA GLU A 147 18.99 -6.33 -12.41
C GLU A 147 17.84 -5.40 -11.99
N ASP A 148 18.14 -4.37 -11.18
CA ASP A 148 17.25 -3.25 -10.89
C ASP A 148 16.94 -2.47 -12.17
N GLY A 149 15.84 -2.85 -12.84
CA GLY A 149 15.32 -2.20 -14.04
C GLY A 149 14.55 -3.14 -14.97
N GLU A 150 14.82 -4.44 -14.96
CA GLU A 150 14.02 -5.43 -15.70
C GLU A 150 12.86 -5.93 -14.86
N GLU A 151 11.79 -5.14 -14.81
CA GLU A 151 10.49 -5.64 -14.41
C GLU A 151 10.06 -6.76 -15.38
N LEU A 152 10.24 -8.03 -14.99
CA LEU A 152 9.35 -9.12 -15.44
C LEU A 152 7.97 -8.91 -14.80
N ARG A 153 7.35 -7.76 -15.06
CA ARG A 153 5.94 -7.56 -14.86
C ARG A 153 5.25 -8.16 -16.09
N ALA A 154 4.26 -9.02 -15.88
CA ALA A 154 3.15 -9.08 -16.84
C ALA A 154 2.80 -7.64 -17.23
N PRO A 155 2.53 -7.31 -18.51
CA PRO A 155 2.30 -5.93 -18.91
C PRO A 155 1.37 -5.30 -17.89
N ALA A 156 1.84 -4.22 -17.24
CA ALA A 156 1.06 -3.57 -16.22
C ALA A 156 -0.36 -3.42 -16.79
N PRO A 157 -1.40 -3.87 -16.06
CA PRO A 157 -2.75 -3.75 -16.58
C PRO A 157 -2.92 -2.30 -17.03
N PRO A 158 -3.55 -2.07 -18.20
CA PRO A 158 -3.75 -0.71 -18.67
C PRO A 158 -4.35 0.12 -17.53
N PRO A 159 -3.97 1.40 -17.41
CA PRO A 159 -4.48 2.25 -16.34
C PRO A 159 -6.01 2.13 -16.30
N SER A 160 -6.54 1.89 -15.11
CA SER A 160 -7.97 1.68 -14.94
C SER A 160 -8.72 2.96 -15.32
N ASP A 161 -9.62 2.84 -16.28
CA ASP A 161 -10.49 3.92 -16.70
C ASP A 161 -11.73 4.10 -15.78
N LEU A 162 -11.86 3.25 -14.75
CA LEU A 162 -13.03 3.20 -13.87
C LEU A 162 -13.37 4.56 -13.23
N GLN A 163 -12.36 5.27 -12.70
CA GLN A 163 -12.59 6.59 -12.08
C GLN A 163 -13.12 7.59 -13.10
N ARG A 164 -12.61 7.57 -14.33
CA ARG A 164 -13.07 8.45 -15.41
C ARG A 164 -14.50 8.10 -15.81
N ASP A 165 -14.81 6.82 -15.93
CA ASP A 165 -16.11 6.35 -16.36
C ASP A 165 -17.19 6.62 -15.31
N LEU A 166 -16.87 6.47 -14.02
CA LEU A 166 -17.75 6.86 -12.91
C LEU A 166 -17.99 8.37 -12.86
N ARG A 167 -16.97 9.21 -13.07
CA ARG A 167 -17.14 10.67 -13.16
C ARG A 167 -18.06 11.06 -14.31
N ARG A 168 -17.89 10.45 -15.50
CA ARG A 168 -18.79 10.66 -16.64
C ARG A 168 -20.23 10.24 -16.34
N MET A 169 -20.41 9.17 -15.56
CA MET A 169 -21.73 8.72 -15.11
C MET A 169 -22.40 9.77 -14.21
N LEU A 170 -21.65 10.40 -13.30
CA LEU A 170 -22.14 11.51 -12.48
C LEU A 170 -22.48 12.75 -13.34
N GLU A 171 -21.60 13.15 -14.26
CA GLU A 171 -21.78 14.33 -15.12
C GLU A 171 -22.95 14.17 -16.10
N GLY A 172 -23.10 12.98 -16.69
CA GLY A 172 -24.17 12.67 -17.63
C GLY A 172 -25.51 12.34 -16.96
N GLY A 173 -25.50 11.93 -15.69
CA GLY A 173 -26.72 11.57 -14.93
C GLY A 173 -27.47 10.35 -15.46
N ALA A 174 -26.86 9.57 -16.37
CA ALA A 174 -27.47 8.39 -16.97
C ALA A 174 -27.61 7.27 -15.93
N GLY A 175 -28.83 6.83 -15.66
CA GLY A 175 -29.11 5.81 -14.64
C GLY A 175 -29.23 6.34 -13.21
N ALA A 176 -29.22 7.67 -13.02
CA ALA A 176 -29.41 8.29 -11.71
C ALA A 176 -30.80 7.96 -11.15
N ASP A 177 -30.83 7.39 -9.95
CA ASP A 177 -32.01 6.89 -9.25
C ASP A 177 -32.30 7.66 -7.95
N VAL A 178 -31.58 8.76 -7.71
CA VAL A 178 -31.81 9.73 -6.64
C VAL A 178 -31.37 11.13 -7.05
N THR A 179 -32.07 12.14 -6.53
CA THR A 179 -31.68 13.55 -6.61
C THR A 179 -31.46 14.09 -5.21
N ILE A 180 -30.27 14.61 -4.94
CA ILE A 180 -29.94 15.25 -3.66
C ILE A 180 -29.93 16.76 -3.88
N VAL A 181 -30.62 17.53 -3.05
CA VAL A 181 -30.72 18.99 -3.16
C VAL A 181 -29.90 19.60 -2.03
N ALA A 182 -28.88 20.39 -2.37
CA ALA A 182 -28.08 21.13 -1.39
C ALA A 182 -28.20 22.62 -1.70
N GLY A 183 -28.61 23.45 -0.73
CA GLY A 183 -28.83 24.89 -0.94
C GLY A 183 -29.73 25.21 -2.14
N GLY A 184 -30.78 24.41 -2.37
CA GLY A 184 -31.69 24.53 -3.52
C GLY A 184 -31.12 24.03 -4.86
N ARG A 185 -29.85 23.61 -4.92
CA ARG A 185 -29.24 23.07 -6.14
C ARG A 185 -29.42 21.55 -6.22
N PRO A 186 -30.04 21.01 -7.29
CA PRO A 186 -30.24 19.57 -7.45
C PRO A 186 -28.99 18.86 -8.00
N PHE A 187 -28.69 17.69 -7.45
CA PHE A 187 -27.61 16.79 -7.84
C PHE A 187 -28.16 15.39 -8.12
N ARG A 188 -28.21 14.99 -9.40
CA ARG A 188 -28.61 13.63 -9.79
C ARG A 188 -27.47 12.67 -9.52
N ALA A 189 -27.75 11.56 -8.84
CA ALA A 189 -26.74 10.60 -8.40
C ALA A 189 -27.30 9.16 -8.35
N HIS A 190 -26.44 8.22 -7.98
CA HIS A 190 -26.69 6.78 -7.97
C HIS A 190 -26.57 6.24 -6.55
N ARG A 191 -27.67 5.71 -6.02
CA ARG A 191 -27.76 5.24 -4.63
C ARG A 191 -26.73 4.17 -4.31
N CYS A 192 -26.50 3.24 -5.25
CA CYS A 192 -25.52 2.17 -5.08
C CYS A 192 -24.09 2.71 -4.91
N VAL A 193 -23.71 3.74 -5.68
CA VAL A 193 -22.37 4.35 -5.59
C VAL A 193 -22.24 5.14 -4.28
N LEU A 194 -23.24 5.96 -3.94
CA LEU A 194 -23.25 6.73 -2.70
C LEU A 194 -23.17 5.81 -1.46
N ALA A 195 -24.00 4.76 -1.43
CA ALA A 195 -24.05 3.79 -0.34
C ALA A 195 -22.78 2.92 -0.23
N ALA A 196 -22.11 2.65 -1.35
CA ALA A 196 -20.84 1.91 -1.32
C ALA A 196 -19.68 2.73 -0.72
N ARG A 197 -19.78 4.07 -0.78
CA ARG A 197 -18.67 4.98 -0.51
C ARG A 197 -18.83 5.78 0.77
N SER A 198 -20.05 5.92 1.28
CA SER A 198 -20.36 6.60 2.53
C SER A 198 -21.30 5.77 3.40
N PRO A 199 -20.86 5.33 4.60
CA PRO A 199 -21.71 4.68 5.58
C PRO A 199 -22.96 5.47 5.96
N LEU A 200 -22.83 6.81 6.10
CA LEU A 200 -23.97 7.68 6.40
C LEU A 200 -25.00 7.64 5.27
N LEU A 201 -24.55 7.85 4.01
CA LEU A 201 -25.44 7.78 2.85
C LEU A 201 -26.03 6.37 2.67
N ARG A 202 -25.29 5.31 3.00
CA ARG A 202 -25.83 3.94 3.00
C ARG A 202 -26.99 3.80 3.97
N ALA A 203 -26.86 4.31 5.19
CA ALA A 203 -27.94 4.25 6.18
C ALA A 203 -29.18 5.04 5.71
N GLN A 204 -28.97 6.23 5.14
CA GLN A 204 -30.04 7.11 4.67
C GLN A 204 -30.73 6.60 3.39
N LEU A 205 -29.96 6.03 2.45
CA LEU A 205 -30.46 5.62 1.14
C LEU A 205 -30.87 4.16 1.06
N CYS A 206 -30.25 3.27 1.85
CA CYS A 206 -30.45 1.82 1.74
C CYS A 206 -30.87 1.17 3.06
N GLY A 207 -30.93 1.93 4.16
CA GLY A 207 -31.37 1.43 5.46
C GLY A 207 -32.90 1.39 5.61
N PRO A 208 -33.38 0.89 6.76
CA PRO A 208 -34.80 0.91 7.12
C PRO A 208 -35.38 2.34 7.25
N MET A 209 -34.51 3.34 7.36
CA MET A 209 -34.84 4.78 7.35
C MET A 209 -35.01 5.35 5.93
N ARG A 210 -35.02 4.50 4.89
CA ARG A 210 -35.23 4.94 3.50
C ARG A 210 -36.59 5.63 3.39
N ASP A 211 -36.55 6.91 3.05
CA ASP A 211 -37.77 7.73 2.96
C ASP A 211 -38.62 7.46 1.69
N GLY A 212 -38.26 6.47 0.88
CA GLY A 212 -38.93 6.13 -0.38
C GLY A 212 -38.80 7.18 -1.50
N ARG A 213 -38.51 8.43 -1.14
CA ARG A 213 -38.40 9.59 -2.01
C ARG A 213 -37.26 9.47 -3.01
N GLU A 214 -37.51 9.96 -4.21
CA GLU A 214 -36.50 10.15 -5.26
C GLU A 214 -35.71 11.44 -5.06
N VAL A 215 -36.21 12.38 -4.23
CA VAL A 215 -35.58 13.66 -3.92
C VAL A 215 -35.29 13.75 -2.43
N ILE A 216 -34.05 14.09 -2.07
CA ILE A 216 -33.57 14.23 -0.70
C ILE A 216 -32.99 15.64 -0.53
N GLU A 217 -33.52 16.41 0.40
CA GLU A 217 -33.01 17.73 0.73
C GLU A 217 -31.97 17.60 1.85
N LEU A 218 -30.79 18.18 1.64
CA LEU A 218 -29.76 18.30 2.66
C LEU A 218 -30.07 19.51 3.55
N PRO A 219 -29.59 19.52 4.81
CA PRO A 219 -29.76 20.67 5.68
C PRO A 219 -29.09 21.94 5.10
N ASP A 220 -29.61 23.11 5.48
CA ASP A 220 -29.24 24.42 4.90
C ASP A 220 -27.77 24.82 5.12
N ASP A 221 -27.09 24.20 6.07
CA ASP A 221 -25.67 24.43 6.38
C ASP A 221 -24.72 23.74 5.38
N VAL A 222 -25.22 22.83 4.55
CA VAL A 222 -24.44 22.16 3.50
C VAL A 222 -24.43 23.01 2.23
N ALA A 223 -23.36 23.78 2.06
CA ALA A 223 -23.14 24.57 0.85
C ALA A 223 -23.08 23.67 -0.42
N PRO A 224 -23.70 24.10 -1.55
CA PRO A 224 -23.70 23.32 -2.79
C PRO A 224 -22.30 22.96 -3.30
N GLU A 225 -21.31 23.84 -3.11
CA GLU A 225 -19.92 23.67 -3.54
C GLU A 225 -19.23 22.56 -2.75
N VAL A 226 -19.51 22.49 -1.45
CA VAL A 226 -19.00 21.44 -0.54
C VAL A 226 -19.58 20.09 -0.93
N PHE A 227 -20.90 20.01 -1.16
CA PHE A 227 -21.53 18.77 -1.58
C PHE A 227 -21.07 18.33 -2.98
N ALA A 228 -20.85 19.27 -3.89
CA ALA A 228 -20.25 18.96 -5.19
C ALA A 228 -18.85 18.36 -5.06
N ALA A 229 -18.01 18.86 -4.13
CA ALA A 229 -16.69 18.29 -3.85
C ALA A 229 -16.80 16.87 -3.25
N VAL A 230 -17.74 16.66 -2.32
CA VAL A 230 -18.06 15.32 -1.77
C VAL A 230 -18.44 14.34 -2.88
N LEU A 231 -19.31 14.73 -3.82
CA LEU A 231 -19.68 13.88 -4.95
C LEU A 231 -18.50 13.57 -5.87
N ARG A 232 -17.67 14.55 -6.20
CA ARG A 232 -16.46 14.32 -7.02
C ARG A 232 -15.51 13.32 -6.35
N PHE A 233 -15.37 13.37 -5.03
CA PHE A 233 -14.58 12.40 -4.28
C PHE A 233 -15.22 11.01 -4.28
N ILE A 234 -16.53 10.91 -4.05
CA ILE A 234 -17.25 9.63 -4.06
C ILE A 234 -17.09 8.89 -5.39
N TYR A 235 -17.19 9.60 -6.52
CA TYR A 235 -17.19 9.01 -7.86
C TYR A 235 -15.79 8.81 -8.48
N GLY A 236 -14.75 9.46 -7.96
CA GLY A 236 -13.44 9.28 -8.57
C GLY A 236 -12.26 9.72 -7.74
N ASP A 237 -12.39 9.74 -6.41
CA ASP A 237 -11.31 10.10 -5.47
C ASP A 237 -10.65 11.46 -5.77
N ALA A 238 -11.40 12.38 -6.39
CA ALA A 238 -10.90 13.71 -6.70
C ALA A 238 -10.72 14.49 -5.39
N LEU A 239 -9.47 14.82 -5.09
CA LEU A 239 -9.12 15.67 -3.96
C LEU A 239 -9.19 17.15 -4.35
N PRO A 240 -9.51 18.05 -3.41
CA PRO A 240 -9.39 19.48 -3.66
C PRO A 240 -7.95 19.81 -4.04
N ALA A 241 -7.76 20.47 -5.19
CA ALA A 241 -6.45 20.97 -5.59
C ALA A 241 -6.20 22.32 -4.89
N PRO A 242 -5.03 22.53 -4.26
CA PRO A 242 -4.67 23.85 -3.75
C PRO A 242 -4.51 24.83 -4.93
N GLY A 243 -5.24 25.95 -4.91
CA GLY A 243 -4.96 27.10 -5.80
C GLY A 243 -5.66 27.18 -7.17
N HIS A 244 -6.89 26.67 -7.34
CA HIS A 244 -7.66 26.87 -8.59
C HIS A 244 -9.03 27.54 -8.38
N GLY A 245 -9.13 28.44 -7.41
CA GLY A 245 -10.19 29.44 -7.32
C GLY A 245 -9.57 30.82 -7.16
N GLU A 246 -9.87 31.74 -8.07
CA GLU A 246 -9.58 33.16 -7.92
C GLU A 246 -10.55 33.75 -6.88
N GLU A 247 -10.47 33.33 -5.63
CA GLU A 247 -11.09 33.99 -4.49
C GLU A 247 -10.41 33.49 -3.22
N ALA A 248 -10.12 34.43 -2.32
CA ALA A 248 -9.33 34.26 -1.12
C ALA A 248 -9.84 33.15 -0.18
N ASP A 249 -8.94 32.63 0.65
CA ASP A 249 -9.16 31.75 1.81
C ASP A 249 -9.46 30.25 1.52
N ASP A 250 -8.41 29.51 1.15
CA ASP A 250 -8.41 28.03 1.06
C ASP A 250 -8.78 27.34 2.40
N ALA A 251 -8.48 27.99 3.54
CA ALA A 251 -8.68 27.43 4.88
C ALA A 251 -10.16 27.22 5.27
N PRO A 252 -11.07 28.22 5.23
CA PRO A 252 -12.49 28.03 5.53
C PRO A 252 -13.20 27.11 4.53
N ALA A 253 -12.78 27.08 3.26
CA ALA A 253 -13.27 26.09 2.30
C ALA A 253 -12.86 24.67 2.71
N ALA A 254 -11.59 24.47 3.08
CA ALA A 254 -11.07 23.19 3.56
C ALA A 254 -11.70 22.76 4.90
N GLN A 255 -11.99 23.69 5.82
CA GLN A 255 -12.71 23.43 7.08
C GLN A 255 -14.13 22.91 6.82
N ARG A 256 -14.91 23.59 5.96
CA ARG A 256 -16.27 23.14 5.60
C ARG A 256 -16.24 21.78 4.92
N LEU A 257 -15.28 21.55 4.03
CA LEU A 257 -15.11 20.26 3.37
C LEU A 257 -14.67 19.15 4.34
N LEU A 258 -13.83 19.47 5.33
CA LEU A 258 -13.42 18.54 6.38
C LEU A 258 -14.62 18.13 7.24
N ALA A 259 -15.45 19.08 7.66
CA ALA A 259 -16.68 18.81 8.41
C ALA A 259 -17.62 17.89 7.62
N ALA A 260 -17.79 18.15 6.32
CA ALA A 260 -18.59 17.27 5.45
C ALA A 260 -17.93 15.89 5.28
N ALA A 261 -16.61 15.82 5.11
CA ALA A 261 -15.90 14.56 4.97
C ALA A 261 -16.04 13.68 6.22
N ASP A 262 -15.99 14.26 7.42
CA ASP A 262 -16.25 13.57 8.68
C ASP A 262 -17.71 13.10 8.77
N LEU A 263 -18.67 14.00 8.52
CA LEU A 263 -20.10 13.71 8.53
C LEU A 263 -20.45 12.52 7.61
N TYR A 264 -19.95 12.53 6.37
CA TYR A 264 -20.20 11.45 5.40
C TYR A 264 -19.26 10.24 5.59
N ALA A 265 -18.38 10.25 6.60
CA ALA A 265 -17.40 9.21 6.90
C ALA A 265 -16.52 8.85 5.68
N LEU A 266 -15.93 9.89 5.06
CA LEU A 266 -15.05 9.81 3.89
C LEU A 266 -13.58 9.98 4.32
N ASP A 267 -13.00 8.94 4.92
CA ASP A 267 -11.65 8.98 5.54
C ASP A 267 -10.53 9.47 4.61
N GLY A 268 -10.62 9.15 3.31
CA GLY A 268 -9.64 9.61 2.32
C GLY A 268 -9.71 11.12 2.08
N LEU A 269 -10.92 11.66 1.99
CA LEU A 269 -11.17 13.09 1.83
C LEU A 269 -10.82 13.85 3.12
N SER A 270 -11.23 13.30 4.27
CA SER A 270 -10.91 13.86 5.59
C SER A 270 -9.40 14.03 5.77
N ARG A 271 -8.60 12.99 5.48
CA ARG A 271 -7.13 13.08 5.54
C ARG A 271 -6.56 14.14 4.60
N ALA A 272 -7.05 14.23 3.36
CA ALA A 272 -6.56 15.22 2.42
C ALA A 272 -6.87 16.66 2.86
N CYS A 273 -8.07 16.90 3.43
CA CYS A 273 -8.43 18.19 4.00
C CYS A 273 -7.59 18.53 5.23
N GLN A 274 -7.30 17.55 6.10
CA GLN A 274 -6.39 17.75 7.24
C GLN A 274 -4.97 18.14 6.75
N ASP A 275 -4.42 17.43 5.77
CA ASP A 275 -3.10 17.73 5.21
C ASP A 275 -3.05 19.12 4.55
N MET A 276 -4.15 19.56 3.92
CA MET A 276 -4.29 20.90 3.37
C MET A 276 -4.35 21.96 4.46
N LEU A 277 -5.18 21.77 5.49
CA LEU A 277 -5.30 22.70 6.62
C LEU A 277 -3.96 22.87 7.33
N CYS A 278 -3.24 21.79 7.61
CA CYS A 278 -1.91 21.84 8.23
C CYS A 278 -0.90 22.71 7.47
N ARG A 279 -1.08 22.91 6.15
CA ARG A 279 -0.19 23.74 5.31
C ARG A 279 -0.66 25.19 5.18
N CYS A 280 -1.92 25.46 5.47
CA CYS A 280 -2.59 26.73 5.20
C CYS A 280 -3.09 27.43 6.46
N VAL A 281 -2.71 26.96 7.66
CA VAL A 281 -3.08 27.63 8.92
C VAL A 281 -2.47 29.03 8.94
N THR A 282 -3.33 30.04 9.06
CA THR A 282 -2.95 31.43 9.32
C THR A 282 -3.42 31.83 10.73
N PRO A 283 -2.89 32.93 11.31
CA PRO A 283 -3.34 33.40 12.62
C PRO A 283 -4.84 33.71 12.69
N CYS A 284 -5.47 34.15 11.59
CA CYS A 284 -6.91 34.42 11.57
C CYS A 284 -7.76 33.14 11.52
N THR A 285 -7.23 32.03 11.00
CA THR A 285 -7.98 30.76 10.85
C THR A 285 -7.63 29.74 11.93
N ALA A 286 -6.62 30.00 12.76
CA ALA A 286 -6.06 29.04 13.71
C ALA A 286 -7.09 28.62 14.78
N ALA A 287 -7.82 29.57 15.36
CA ALA A 287 -8.82 29.29 16.39
C ALA A 287 -9.97 28.42 15.83
N ASP A 288 -10.53 28.81 14.69
CA ASP A 288 -11.61 28.06 14.03
C ASP A 288 -11.15 26.66 13.61
N THR A 289 -9.92 26.53 13.10
CA THR A 289 -9.34 25.24 12.72
C THR A 289 -9.13 24.35 13.94
N TYR A 290 -8.68 24.91 15.06
CA TYR A 290 -8.47 24.17 16.30
C TYR A 290 -9.79 23.71 16.91
N ALA A 291 -10.78 24.59 17.00
CA ALA A 291 -12.12 24.26 17.50
C ALA A 291 -12.79 23.19 16.63
N LEU A 292 -12.66 23.28 15.31
CA LEU A 292 -13.13 22.25 14.39
C LEU A 292 -12.40 20.92 14.62
N ALA A 293 -11.07 20.94 14.75
CA ALA A 293 -10.27 19.75 14.99
C ALA A 293 -10.63 19.08 16.32
N ASP A 294 -10.93 19.85 17.36
CA ASP A 294 -11.40 19.33 18.65
C ASP A 294 -12.76 18.65 18.52
N ARG A 295 -13.74 19.34 17.92
CA ARG A 295 -15.09 18.83 17.72
C ARG A 295 -15.13 17.53 16.92
N LEU A 296 -14.25 17.40 15.93
CA LEU A 296 -14.15 16.20 15.08
C LEU A 296 -13.12 15.18 15.60
N ASN A 297 -12.54 15.41 16.79
CA ASN A 297 -11.53 14.55 17.42
C ASN A 297 -10.32 14.23 16.50
N MET A 298 -9.72 15.29 15.93
CA MET A 298 -8.61 15.24 14.97
C MET A 298 -7.30 15.75 15.60
N PRO A 299 -6.60 14.93 16.41
CA PRO A 299 -5.44 15.38 17.19
C PRO A 299 -4.27 15.87 16.32
N ARG A 300 -4.12 15.32 15.11
CA ARG A 300 -3.05 15.72 14.18
C ARG A 300 -3.17 17.20 13.77
N VAL A 301 -4.39 17.67 13.54
CA VAL A 301 -4.64 19.07 13.17
C VAL A 301 -4.46 19.98 14.39
N LYS A 302 -4.93 19.58 15.59
CA LYS A 302 -4.69 20.33 16.84
C LYS A 302 -3.20 20.60 17.06
N VAL A 303 -2.35 19.56 16.91
CA VAL A 303 -0.89 19.68 17.06
C VAL A 303 -0.29 20.61 15.99
N ALA A 304 -0.67 20.45 14.71
CA ALA A 304 -0.15 21.27 13.63
C ALA A 304 -0.49 22.76 13.80
N VAL A 305 -1.69 23.09 14.28
CA VAL A 305 -2.07 24.47 14.59
C VAL A 305 -1.14 25.04 15.67
N VAL A 306 -0.97 24.35 16.80
CA VAL A 306 -0.10 24.80 17.91
C VAL A 306 1.36 24.94 17.46
N GLU A 307 1.88 24.00 16.69
CA GLU A 307 3.24 24.07 16.12
C GLU A 307 3.40 25.27 15.18
N SER A 308 2.41 25.56 14.33
CA SER A 308 2.47 26.73 13.43
C SER A 308 2.53 28.05 14.20
N LEU A 309 1.81 28.13 15.32
CA LEU A 309 1.78 29.32 16.18
C LEU A 309 3.07 29.49 16.98
N ALA A 310 3.71 28.38 17.37
CA ALA A 310 5.00 28.42 18.08
C ALA A 310 6.16 28.92 17.20
N VAL A 311 6.07 28.76 15.88
CA VAL A 311 7.10 29.21 14.93
C VAL A 311 7.05 30.73 14.70
N CYS A 312 5.89 31.36 14.85
CA CYS A 312 5.73 32.80 14.66
C CYS A 312 5.78 33.54 16.00
N ALA A 313 6.83 34.37 16.22
CA ALA A 313 7.01 35.13 17.46
C ALA A 313 5.80 36.01 17.85
N ASP A 314 5.10 36.57 16.86
CA ASP A 314 3.88 37.36 17.04
C ASP A 314 2.59 36.58 16.70
N GLY A 315 2.72 35.28 16.40
CA GLY A 315 1.61 34.44 15.91
C GLY A 315 0.47 34.35 16.91
N MET A 316 0.80 34.15 18.18
CA MET A 316 -0.21 34.04 19.25
C MET A 316 -0.94 35.36 19.52
N GLU A 317 -0.25 36.50 19.45
CA GLU A 317 -0.88 37.81 19.63
C GLU A 317 -1.81 38.13 18.45
N ALA A 318 -1.42 37.76 17.22
CA ALA A 318 -2.27 37.86 16.05
C ALA A 318 -3.51 36.93 16.13
N VAL A 319 -3.37 35.72 16.69
CA VAL A 319 -4.51 34.82 16.93
C VAL A 319 -5.48 35.42 17.96
N LYS A 320 -4.98 35.92 19.09
CA LYS A 320 -5.84 36.53 20.14
C LYS A 320 -6.60 37.75 19.62
N ALA A 321 -6.03 38.48 18.66
CA ALA A 321 -6.67 39.60 18.01
C ALA A 321 -7.71 39.19 16.94
N SER A 322 -7.74 37.92 16.53
CA SER A 322 -8.71 37.41 15.56
C SER A 322 -10.12 37.28 16.16
N ALA A 323 -11.14 37.47 15.32
CA ALA A 323 -12.53 37.30 15.73
C ALA A 323 -12.81 35.86 16.20
N GLY A 324 -12.31 34.85 15.46
CA GLY A 324 -12.53 33.44 15.81
C GLY A 324 -11.96 33.06 17.17
N PHE A 325 -10.83 33.63 17.60
CA PHE A 325 -10.32 33.39 18.95
C PHE A 325 -11.17 34.07 20.03
N GLN A 326 -11.66 35.28 19.78
CA GLN A 326 -12.51 36.00 20.73
C GLN A 326 -13.84 35.28 20.93
N GLU A 327 -14.46 34.84 19.84
CA GLU A 327 -15.68 34.01 19.86
C GLU A 327 -15.43 32.71 20.63
N LEU A 328 -14.37 31.97 20.29
CA LEU A 328 -14.02 30.74 21.00
C LEU A 328 -13.75 30.98 22.48
N ALA A 329 -13.06 32.06 22.85
CA ALA A 329 -12.79 32.38 24.25
C ALA A 329 -14.06 32.73 25.04
N THR A 330 -15.10 33.25 24.38
CA THR A 330 -16.41 33.47 25.01
C THR A 330 -17.24 32.21 25.15
N GLU A 331 -17.16 31.29 24.18
CA GLU A 331 -17.92 30.04 24.18
C GLU A 331 -17.27 28.95 25.04
N ASP A 332 -15.94 28.79 24.91
CA ASP A 332 -15.13 27.80 25.60
C ASP A 332 -13.73 28.34 25.92
N ALA A 333 -13.64 29.01 27.08
CA ALA A 333 -12.38 29.54 27.58
C ALA A 333 -11.32 28.47 27.87
N ALA A 334 -11.73 27.22 28.14
CA ALA A 334 -10.78 26.13 28.36
C ALA A 334 -10.11 25.74 27.04
N LEU A 335 -10.90 25.57 25.98
CA LEU A 335 -10.39 25.25 24.64
C LEU A 335 -9.52 26.38 24.06
N ALA A 336 -9.90 27.64 24.29
CA ALA A 336 -9.10 28.80 23.89
C ALA A 336 -7.72 28.82 24.57
N GLU A 337 -7.64 28.37 25.82
CA GLU A 337 -6.37 28.25 26.56
C GLU A 337 -5.50 27.09 26.06
N GLU A 338 -6.08 25.98 25.58
CA GLU A 338 -5.33 24.86 24.98
C GLU A 338 -4.61 25.23 23.67
N ILE A 339 -5.05 26.28 22.98
CA ILE A 339 -4.37 26.78 21.77
C ILE A 339 -3.01 27.39 22.10
N ASN A 340 -2.82 27.86 23.34
CA ASN A 340 -1.64 28.62 23.73
C ASN A 340 -0.37 27.72 23.81
N PRO A 341 0.61 27.88 22.90
CA PRO A 341 1.80 27.03 22.87
C PRO A 341 2.67 27.15 24.13
N LEU A 342 2.48 28.20 24.93
CA LEU A 342 3.25 28.49 26.13
C LEU A 342 2.76 27.75 27.38
N LYS A 343 1.55 27.17 27.38
CA LYS A 343 1.04 26.40 28.54
C LYS A 343 1.54 24.96 28.54
N ASP A 344 1.66 24.35 27.36
CA ASP A 344 2.14 22.99 27.21
C ASP A 344 3.57 22.97 26.67
N GLY A 345 4.52 23.31 27.54
CA GLY A 345 5.90 22.90 27.33
C GLY A 345 5.97 21.39 27.13
N LEU A 346 6.14 20.94 25.88
CA LEU A 346 6.67 19.62 25.53
C LEU A 346 5.90 18.37 26.02
N ASN A 347 4.58 18.40 26.23
CA ASN A 347 3.85 17.18 26.66
C ASN A 347 3.03 16.43 25.59
N PHE A 348 2.94 16.91 24.34
CA PHE A 348 2.23 16.17 23.29
C PHE A 348 3.02 15.01 22.66
N ALA A 349 4.30 14.83 22.99
CA ALA A 349 5.17 13.82 22.39
C ALA A 349 5.15 12.42 23.07
N MET A 350 4.33 12.17 24.10
CA MET A 350 4.35 10.86 24.80
C MET A 350 2.99 10.17 25.04
N SER A 351 1.91 10.55 24.36
CA SER A 351 0.63 9.82 24.45
C SER A 351 0.34 8.95 23.22
N THR A 352 1.31 8.13 22.79
CA THR A 352 1.07 6.99 21.87
C THR A 352 1.23 5.63 22.54
N LYS A 353 1.25 5.57 23.88
CA LYS A 353 1.25 4.31 24.64
C LYS A 353 0.32 4.37 25.83
N LYS A 354 -0.95 3.99 25.59
CA LYS A 354 -1.83 3.13 26.43
C LYS A 354 -3.29 3.46 26.13
N PHE A 355 -3.85 2.82 25.12
CA PHE A 355 -5.26 2.45 25.14
C PHE A 355 -5.33 0.94 24.90
N SER A 356 -5.21 0.19 26.00
CA SER A 356 -5.61 -1.21 26.03
C SER A 356 -7.14 -1.28 26.05
N PRO A 357 -7.75 -2.30 25.43
CA PRO A 357 -9.19 -2.40 25.28
C PRO A 357 -9.83 -2.74 26.63
N ARG A 358 -10.80 -1.95 27.09
CA ARG A 358 -11.76 -2.45 28.08
C ARG A 358 -12.92 -3.11 27.35
N ARG A 359 -13.00 -4.42 27.61
CA ARG A 359 -14.11 -5.34 27.40
C ARG A 359 -15.40 -4.82 28.03
N ASP A 360 -16.49 -5.12 27.32
CA ASP A 360 -17.80 -5.61 27.77
C ASP A 360 -18.46 -4.91 28.97
N ILE A 361 -19.58 -4.24 28.69
CA ILE A 361 -20.94 -4.71 29.10
C ILE A 361 -21.88 -4.55 27.91
#